data_AF-A0A5J5EW13-F1
#
_entry.id   AF-A0A5J5EW13-F1
#
_cell.length_a   1.000
_cell.length_b   1.000
_cell.length_c   1.000
_cell.angle_alpha   90.00
_cell.angle_beta   90.00
_cell.angle_gamma   90.00
#
_symmetry.space_group_name_H-M   'P 1'
#
loop_
_entity.id
_entity.type
_entity.pdbx_description
1 polymer ?
#
loop_
_entity_poly.entity_id
_entity_poly.type
_entity_poly.pdbx_seq_one_letter_code
_entity_poly.pdbx_strand_id
1 'polypeptide(L)'
;ENSRRSVAEQLERQLGPEFISKRPGQGGRKLSYVEGCQLIRIANKVFGYDGWNTSVRDVTVDFLDNVNGGLWNIGVTVKVRITLRGEGVDGAYREDLGYGVMDNARTKAQALEKAKKEATTDAIKRCFRQFGDVLGNCVYDKGYLEKIDRV
;
A
#
# COMPACT_ATOMS: atom_id res chain seq x y z
N GLU A 1 17.35 -18.45 -14.94
CA GLU A 1 17.52 -17.12 -15.57
C GLU A 1 16.27 -16.58 -16.31
N ASN A 2 15.62 -17.36 -17.18
CA ASN A 2 14.46 -16.88 -17.96
C ASN A 2 13.28 -16.36 -17.11
N SER A 3 12.99 -17.00 -15.97
CA SER A 3 11.91 -16.55 -15.07
C SER A 3 12.19 -15.18 -14.44
N ARG A 4 13.44 -14.89 -14.04
CA ARG A 4 13.79 -13.60 -13.43
C ARG A 4 13.74 -12.44 -14.42
N ARG A 5 14.16 -12.66 -15.67
CA ARG A 5 13.98 -11.65 -16.73
C ARG A 5 12.51 -11.34 -16.95
N SER A 6 11.67 -12.38 -17.00
CA SER A 6 10.22 -12.19 -17.14
C SER A 6 9.60 -11.40 -15.99
N VAL A 7 10.03 -11.64 -14.74
CA VAL A 7 9.56 -10.85 -13.58
C VAL A 7 10.03 -9.40 -13.68
N ALA A 8 11.29 -9.16 -14.02
CA ALA A 8 11.81 -7.80 -14.19
C ALA A 8 11.03 -7.01 -15.25
N GLU A 9 10.80 -7.61 -16.42
CA GLU A 9 10.01 -7.01 -17.51
C GLU A 9 8.56 -6.73 -17.09
N GLN A 10 7.95 -7.59 -16.26
CA GLN A 10 6.61 -7.37 -15.75
C GLN A 10 6.57 -6.20 -14.75
N LEU A 11 7.60 -6.07 -13.90
CA LEU A 11 7.69 -5.01 -12.90
C LEU A 11 7.83 -3.61 -13.51
N GLU A 12 8.44 -3.50 -14.69
CA GLU A 12 8.59 -2.23 -15.43
C GLU A 12 7.30 -1.76 -16.11
N ARG A 13 6.27 -2.61 -16.23
CA ARG A 13 5.02 -2.22 -16.90
C ARG A 13 4.23 -1.23 -16.05
N GLN A 14 3.61 -0.25 -16.71
CA GLN A 14 2.66 0.66 -16.04
C GLN A 14 1.27 0.03 -16.00
N LEU A 15 0.48 0.39 -14.98
CA LEU A 15 -0.89 -0.09 -14.82
C LEU A 15 -1.84 0.52 -15.85
N GLY A 16 -2.83 -0.24 -16.30
CA GLY A 16 -3.95 0.30 -17.06
C GLY A 16 -4.90 1.16 -16.19
N PRO A 17 -5.71 2.05 -16.80
CA PRO A 17 -6.64 2.92 -16.08
C PRO A 17 -7.64 2.15 -15.20
N GLU A 18 -7.98 0.92 -15.57
CA GLU A 18 -8.89 0.03 -14.83
C GLU A 18 -8.38 -0.37 -13.44
N PHE A 19 -7.08 -0.23 -13.18
CA PHE A 19 -6.46 -0.51 -11.88
C PHE A 19 -6.27 0.75 -11.03
N ILE A 20 -6.61 1.94 -11.56
CA ILE A 20 -6.39 3.22 -10.90
C ILE A 20 -7.70 3.77 -10.34
N SER A 21 -7.73 3.95 -9.02
CA SER A 21 -8.82 4.59 -8.31
C SER A 21 -8.47 6.04 -7.98
N LYS A 22 -9.48 6.91 -7.85
CA LYS A 22 -9.29 8.33 -7.49
C LYS A 22 -10.05 8.65 -6.21
N ARG A 23 -9.44 9.42 -5.33
CA ARG A 23 -10.09 9.99 -4.14
C ARG A 23 -9.93 11.51 -4.08
N PRO A 24 -10.85 12.24 -3.45
CA PRO A 24 -10.62 13.65 -3.14
C PRO A 24 -9.38 13.81 -2.25
N GLY A 25 -8.55 14.79 -2.58
CA GLY A 25 -7.39 15.22 -1.80
C GLY A 25 -7.53 16.69 -1.38
N GLN A 26 -6.49 17.19 -0.71
CA GLN A 26 -6.47 18.57 -0.24
C GLN A 26 -6.48 19.57 -1.41
N GLY A 27 -7.16 20.71 -1.22
CA GLY A 27 -7.20 21.79 -2.21
C GLY A 27 -7.94 21.42 -3.50
N GLY A 28 -8.93 20.51 -3.43
CA GLY A 28 -9.74 20.11 -4.59
C GLY A 28 -9.03 19.20 -5.59
N ARG A 29 -7.78 18.78 -5.29
CA ARG A 29 -7.03 17.85 -6.14
C ARG A 29 -7.62 16.44 -6.01
N LYS A 30 -7.56 15.66 -7.09
CA LYS A 30 -7.83 14.21 -7.05
C LYS A 30 -6.51 13.47 -6.86
N LEU A 31 -6.48 12.52 -5.94
CA LEU A 31 -5.33 11.65 -5.69
C LEU A 31 -5.61 10.28 -6.31
N SER A 32 -4.74 9.87 -7.24
CA SER A 32 -4.76 8.54 -7.84
C SER A 32 -4.08 7.53 -6.92
N TYR A 33 -4.67 6.34 -6.78
CA TYR A 33 -4.13 5.26 -5.96
C TYR A 33 -4.55 3.90 -6.50
N VAL A 34 -3.82 2.85 -6.11
CA VAL A 34 -4.20 1.46 -6.37
C VAL A 34 -4.80 0.87 -5.10
N GLU A 35 -5.92 0.16 -5.22
CA GLU A 35 -6.56 -0.53 -4.10
C GLU A 35 -5.67 -1.69 -3.59
N GLY A 36 -5.69 -1.91 -2.27
CA GLY A 36 -4.85 -2.96 -1.66
C GLY A 36 -5.16 -4.37 -2.18
N CYS A 37 -6.45 -4.69 -2.40
CA CYS A 37 -6.86 -5.98 -2.94
C CYS A 37 -6.37 -6.20 -4.39
N GLN A 38 -6.28 -5.13 -5.19
CA GLN A 38 -5.75 -5.20 -6.55
C GLN A 38 -4.24 -5.45 -6.54
N LEU A 39 -3.49 -4.76 -5.67
CA LEU A 39 -2.05 -5.02 -5.54
C LEU A 39 -1.75 -6.47 -5.13
N ILE A 40 -2.52 -7.05 -4.21
CA ILE A 40 -2.37 -8.46 -3.83
C ILE A 40 -2.58 -9.38 -5.04
N ARG A 41 -3.59 -9.11 -5.88
CA ARG A 41 -3.85 -9.90 -7.09
C ARG A 41 -2.72 -9.75 -8.12
N ILE A 42 -2.20 -8.53 -8.31
CA ILE A 42 -1.09 -8.27 -9.22
C ILE A 42 0.17 -8.97 -8.72
N ALA A 43 0.49 -8.85 -7.43
CA ALA A 43 1.63 -9.53 -6.82
C ALA A 43 1.56 -11.05 -6.99
N ASN A 44 0.39 -11.67 -6.79
CA ASN A 44 0.21 -13.10 -7.02
C ASN A 44 0.39 -13.50 -8.50
N LYS A 45 0.10 -12.60 -9.45
CA LYS A 45 0.36 -12.86 -10.88
C LYS A 45 1.84 -12.73 -11.24
N VAL A 46 2.53 -11.74 -10.67
CA VAL A 46 3.93 -11.42 -10.98
C VAL A 46 4.88 -12.39 -10.28
N PHE A 47 4.69 -12.62 -8.98
CA PHE A 47 5.58 -13.44 -8.16
C PHE A 47 5.09 -14.87 -7.95
N GLY A 48 3.84 -15.18 -8.27
CA GLY A 48 3.18 -16.41 -7.81
C GLY A 48 2.61 -16.25 -6.39
N TYR A 49 1.67 -17.12 -6.02
CA TYR A 49 1.00 -17.06 -4.72
C TYR A 49 1.94 -17.43 -3.55
N ASP A 50 3.02 -18.15 -3.82
CA ASP A 50 4.04 -18.62 -2.90
C ASP A 50 5.38 -17.87 -3.00
N GLY A 51 5.56 -17.06 -4.06
CA GLY A 51 6.78 -16.30 -4.32
C GLY A 51 6.95 -15.02 -3.49
N TRP A 52 6.02 -14.72 -2.58
CA TRP A 52 6.16 -13.60 -1.65
C TRP A 52 5.41 -13.85 -0.34
N ASN A 53 5.81 -13.13 0.71
CA ASN A 53 5.07 -13.09 1.97
C ASN A 53 5.09 -11.69 2.57
N THR A 54 4.12 -11.43 3.45
CA THR A 54 4.02 -10.20 4.24
C THR A 54 4.24 -10.50 5.71
N SER A 55 4.94 -9.61 6.41
CA SER A 55 5.12 -9.66 7.86
C SER A 55 4.94 -8.27 8.46
N VAL A 56 4.07 -8.17 9.46
CA VAL A 56 3.97 -6.97 10.31
C VAL A 56 5.14 -7.01 11.27
N ARG A 57 5.99 -5.98 11.23
CA ARG A 57 7.23 -5.89 12.02
C ARG A 57 7.04 -5.10 13.29
N ASP A 58 6.26 -4.04 13.21
CA ASP A 58 5.95 -3.18 14.35
C ASP A 58 4.57 -2.54 14.18
N VAL A 59 3.90 -2.28 15.31
CA VAL A 59 2.65 -1.52 15.38
C VAL A 59 2.77 -0.55 16.54
N THR A 60 2.90 0.73 16.23
CA THR A 60 3.01 1.81 17.21
C THR A 60 1.74 2.64 17.19
N VAL A 61 1.12 2.83 18.36
CA VAL A 61 0.03 3.80 18.54
C VAL A 61 0.68 5.12 18.93
N ASP A 62 0.79 6.04 17.98
CA ASP A 62 1.51 7.30 18.15
C ASP A 62 0.79 8.25 19.11
N PHE A 63 -0.54 8.26 19.04
CA PHE A 63 -1.41 8.93 20.00
C PHE A 63 -2.78 8.25 20.07
N LEU A 64 -3.43 8.39 21.22
CA LEU A 64 -4.79 7.90 21.46
C LEU A 64 -5.48 8.79 22.48
N ASP A 65 -6.13 9.83 21.99
CA ASP A 65 -6.68 10.90 22.81
C ASP A 65 -8.19 10.77 22.91
N ASN A 66 -8.72 10.96 24.13
CA ASN A 66 -10.14 11.16 24.35
C ASN A 66 -10.41 12.66 24.43
N VAL A 67 -11.14 13.19 23.45
CA VAL A 67 -11.48 14.62 23.38
C VAL A 67 -12.73 14.88 24.23
N ASN A 68 -12.76 16.04 24.91
CA ASN A 68 -13.89 16.51 25.72
C ASN A 68 -15.20 16.41 24.91
N GLY A 69 -16.03 15.41 25.25
CA GLY A 69 -17.18 14.98 24.44
C GLY A 69 -17.24 13.47 24.20
N GLY A 70 -16.24 12.71 24.65
CA GLY A 70 -16.22 11.24 24.58
C GLY A 70 -15.78 10.67 23.24
N LEU A 71 -15.31 11.54 22.33
CA LEU A 71 -14.80 11.15 21.02
C LEU A 71 -13.32 10.77 21.10
N TRP A 72 -12.89 9.86 20.24
CA TRP A 72 -11.52 9.35 20.21
C TRP A 72 -10.80 9.80 18.94
N ASN A 73 -9.60 10.33 19.10
CA ASN A 73 -8.65 10.59 18.03
C ASN A 73 -7.48 9.62 18.18
N ILE A 74 -7.03 9.03 17.08
CA ILE A 74 -5.94 8.05 17.09
C ILE A 74 -5.06 8.18 15.84
N GLY A 75 -3.75 8.04 16.05
CA GLY A 75 -2.75 7.81 15.01
C GLY A 75 -2.03 6.50 15.25
N VAL A 76 -1.85 5.71 14.19
CA VAL A 76 -1.15 4.43 14.25
C VAL A 76 -0.15 4.35 13.11
N THR A 77 1.11 4.08 13.45
CA THR A 77 2.15 3.69 12.51
C THR A 77 2.31 2.17 12.51
N VAL A 78 2.35 1.57 11.32
CA VAL A 78 2.64 0.15 11.15
C VAL A 78 3.85 -0.02 10.24
N LYS A 79 4.84 -0.79 10.68
CA LYS A 79 5.96 -1.21 9.84
C LYS A 79 5.67 -2.58 9.24
N VAL A 80 5.73 -2.68 7.91
CA VAL A 80 5.55 -3.94 7.19
C VAL A 80 6.84 -4.30 6.44
N ARG A 81 7.09 -5.60 6.31
CA ARG A 81 8.08 -6.16 5.39
C ARG A 81 7.39 -7.09 4.39
N ILE A 82 7.65 -6.87 3.11
CA ILE A 82 7.37 -7.85 2.05
C ILE A 82 8.66 -8.54 1.67
N THR A 83 8.66 -9.88 1.69
CA THR A 83 9.83 -10.70 1.37
C THR A 83 9.51 -11.61 0.19
N LEU A 84 10.35 -11.57 -0.84
CA LEU A 84 10.26 -12.46 -1.99
C LEU A 84 10.88 -13.82 -1.68
N ARG A 85 10.34 -14.86 -2.30
CA ARG A 85 10.79 -16.25 -2.21
C ARG A 85 10.99 -16.80 -3.61
N GLY A 86 11.92 -17.73 -3.77
CA GLY A 86 12.15 -18.44 -5.02
C GLY A 86 13.62 -18.52 -5.42
N GLU A 87 13.89 -19.23 -6.52
CA GLU A 87 15.25 -19.57 -6.93
C GLU A 87 16.14 -18.32 -7.10
N GLY A 88 17.10 -18.19 -6.17
CA GLY A 88 18.12 -17.15 -6.00
C GLY A 88 17.63 -15.70 -5.94
N VAL A 89 16.43 -15.49 -5.42
CA VAL A 89 15.97 -14.20 -4.85
C VAL A 89 15.59 -14.38 -3.37
N ASP A 90 15.91 -15.54 -2.80
CA ASP A 90 15.40 -15.97 -1.51
C ASP A 90 15.86 -15.01 -0.40
N GLY A 91 14.90 -14.31 0.19
CA GLY A 91 15.14 -13.33 1.26
C GLY A 91 15.26 -11.88 0.80
N ALA A 92 15.15 -11.54 -0.49
CA ALA A 92 15.06 -10.13 -0.89
C ALA A 92 13.79 -9.50 -0.33
N TYR A 93 13.91 -8.35 0.33
CA TYR A 93 12.77 -7.70 0.98
C TYR A 93 12.71 -6.19 0.75
N ARG A 94 11.52 -5.64 0.99
CA ARG A 94 11.25 -4.20 1.10
C ARG A 94 10.49 -3.95 2.39
N GLU A 95 10.87 -2.88 3.07
CA GLU A 95 10.18 -2.42 4.27
C GLU A 95 9.71 -0.99 4.05
N ASP A 96 8.53 -0.70 4.60
CA ASP A 96 8.00 0.65 4.64
C ASP A 96 7.08 0.81 5.85
N LEU A 97 6.80 2.06 6.16
CA LEU A 97 5.81 2.46 7.15
C LEU A 97 4.50 2.75 6.46
N GLY A 98 3.40 2.46 7.13
CA GLY A 98 2.07 2.94 6.76
C GLY A 98 1.44 3.65 7.93
N TYR A 99 0.55 4.59 7.62
CA TYR A 99 -0.10 5.41 8.63
C TYR A 99 -1.62 5.28 8.53
N GLY A 100 -2.26 5.17 9.68
CA GLY A 100 -3.70 5.10 9.81
C GLY A 100 -4.17 6.08 10.87
N VAL A 101 -5.20 6.84 10.53
CA VAL A 101 -5.75 7.88 11.40
C VAL A 101 -7.27 7.72 11.50
N MET A 102 -7.80 8.00 12.68
CA MET A 102 -9.23 8.20 12.83
C MET A 102 -9.47 9.34 13.82
N ASP A 103 -10.14 10.37 13.32
CA ASP A 103 -10.62 11.48 14.14
C ASP A 103 -12.09 11.28 14.49
N ASN A 104 -12.49 11.78 15.65
CA ASN A 104 -13.88 11.84 16.11
C ASN A 104 -14.59 10.48 16.16
N ALA A 105 -13.87 9.40 16.49
CA ALA A 105 -14.47 8.08 16.63
C ALA A 105 -15.38 8.02 17.86
N ARG A 106 -16.55 7.37 17.74
CA ARG A 106 -17.52 7.26 18.84
C ARG A 106 -17.06 6.33 19.95
N THR A 107 -16.22 5.35 19.62
CA THR A 107 -15.69 4.38 20.58
C THR A 107 -14.20 4.16 20.36
N LYS A 108 -13.48 3.87 21.45
CA LYS A 108 -12.06 3.50 21.41
C LYS A 108 -11.80 2.28 20.51
N ALA A 109 -12.71 1.30 20.54
CA ALA A 109 -12.60 0.09 19.74
C ALA A 109 -12.68 0.38 18.23
N GLN A 110 -13.64 1.22 17.81
CA GLN A 110 -13.78 1.64 16.42
C GLN A 110 -12.53 2.41 15.94
N ALA A 111 -12.01 3.30 16.78
CA ALA A 111 -10.80 4.07 16.52
C ALA A 111 -9.61 3.15 16.23
N LEU A 112 -9.34 2.21 17.17
CA LEU A 112 -8.24 1.25 17.07
C LEU A 112 -8.39 0.33 15.85
N GLU A 113 -9.59 -0.17 15.59
CA GLU A 113 -9.85 -1.09 14.48
C GLU A 113 -9.56 -0.41 13.14
N LYS A 114 -10.16 0.78 12.90
CA LYS A 114 -9.97 1.49 11.63
C LYS A 114 -8.50 1.88 11.43
N ALA A 115 -7.88 2.52 12.41
CA ALA A 115 -6.53 3.04 12.26
C ALA A 115 -5.50 1.91 12.04
N LYS A 116 -5.60 0.79 12.76
CA LYS A 116 -4.70 -0.36 12.55
C LYS A 116 -4.89 -1.00 11.17
N LYS A 117 -6.14 -1.18 10.71
CA LYS A 117 -6.43 -1.74 9.38
C LYS A 117 -5.94 -0.84 8.26
N GLU A 118 -6.15 0.47 8.39
CA GLU A 118 -5.70 1.47 7.43
C GLU A 118 -4.17 1.53 7.37
N ALA A 119 -3.50 1.67 8.52
CA ALA A 119 -2.05 1.73 8.61
C ALA A 119 -1.38 0.49 8.01
N THR A 120 -1.92 -0.70 8.31
CA THR A 120 -1.40 -1.96 7.76
C THR A 120 -1.56 -2.02 6.24
N THR A 121 -2.73 -1.63 5.73
CA THR A 121 -2.99 -1.62 4.28
C THR A 121 -2.10 -0.61 3.57
N ASP A 122 -1.91 0.57 4.16
CA ASP A 122 -1.03 1.60 3.63
C ASP A 122 0.43 1.13 3.57
N ALA A 123 0.94 0.51 4.64
CA ALA A 123 2.30 -0.03 4.70
C ALA A 123 2.53 -1.10 3.62
N ILE A 124 1.55 -1.98 3.40
CA ILE A 124 1.61 -3.00 2.34
C ILE A 124 1.70 -2.35 0.96
N LYS A 125 0.83 -1.39 0.64
CA LYS A 125 0.87 -0.67 -0.65
C LYS A 125 2.22 0.01 -0.87
N ARG A 126 2.76 0.64 0.18
CA ARG A 126 4.04 1.34 0.15
C ARG A 126 5.24 0.41 0.00
N CYS A 127 5.22 -0.76 0.63
CA CYS A 127 6.21 -1.80 0.38
C CYS A 127 6.15 -2.29 -1.09
N PHE A 128 4.95 -2.51 -1.62
CA PHE A 128 4.77 -3.05 -2.96
C PHE A 128 5.31 -2.15 -4.07
N ARG A 129 5.05 -0.85 -3.99
CA ARG A 129 5.57 0.10 -4.99
C ARG A 129 7.10 0.10 -5.09
N GLN A 130 7.83 -0.32 -4.06
CA GLN A 130 9.30 -0.37 -4.11
C GLN A 130 9.84 -1.50 -5.01
N PHE A 131 8.97 -2.40 -5.50
CA PHE A 131 9.36 -3.47 -6.42
C PHE A 131 9.21 -3.09 -7.89
N GLY A 132 8.32 -2.16 -8.25
CA GLY A 132 8.14 -1.75 -9.66
C GLY A 132 6.86 -0.97 -9.94
N ASP A 133 6.76 -0.47 -11.16
CA ASP A 133 5.65 0.36 -11.65
C ASP A 133 4.31 -0.39 -11.63
N VAL A 134 4.31 -1.67 -12.01
CA VAL A 134 3.10 -2.50 -12.04
C VAL A 134 2.52 -2.73 -10.64
N LEU A 135 3.36 -2.61 -9.60
CA LEU A 135 2.98 -2.73 -8.20
C LEU A 135 2.65 -1.37 -7.56
N GLY A 136 2.26 -0.40 -8.39
CA GLY A 136 1.72 0.87 -7.96
C GLY A 136 2.76 1.99 -7.84
N ASN A 137 3.98 1.82 -8.34
CA ASN A 137 4.91 2.95 -8.42
C ASN A 137 4.55 3.95 -9.52
N CYS A 138 3.88 3.49 -10.60
CA CYS A 138 3.49 4.36 -11.71
C CYS A 138 2.55 5.50 -11.30
N VAL A 139 1.75 5.34 -10.23
CA VAL A 139 0.81 6.40 -9.77
C VAL A 139 1.49 7.64 -9.21
N TYR A 140 2.81 7.61 -9.03
CA TYR A 140 3.62 8.76 -8.63
C TYR A 140 4.24 9.51 -9.83
N ASP A 141 4.19 8.92 -11.03
CA ASP A 141 4.64 9.56 -12.26
C ASP A 141 3.54 10.48 -12.82
N LYS A 142 3.81 11.78 -12.84
CA LYS A 142 2.88 12.80 -13.36
C LYS A 142 2.58 12.59 -14.85
N GLY A 143 3.58 12.21 -15.66
CA GLY A 143 3.39 11.98 -17.08
C GLY A 143 2.51 10.77 -17.36
N TYR A 144 2.64 9.72 -16.54
CA TYR A 144 1.71 8.58 -16.56
C TYR A 144 0.28 9.01 -16.21
N LEU A 145 0.09 9.76 -15.11
CA LEU A 145 -1.23 10.22 -14.70
C LEU A 145 -1.90 11.11 -15.76
N GLU A 146 -1.14 12.00 -16.40
CA GLU A 146 -1.64 12.84 -17.50
C GLU A 146 -2.10 12.02 -18.71
N LYS A 147 -1.45 10.88 -19.00
CA LYS A 147 -1.85 9.98 -20.09
C LYS A 147 -3.14 9.24 -19.72
N ILE A 148 -3.22 8.70 -18.50
CA ILE A 148 -4.39 7.99 -17.98
C ILE A 148 -5.63 8.90 -17.94
N ASP A 149 -5.45 10.18 -17.59
CA ASP A 149 -6.55 11.15 -17.51
C ASP A 149 -7.12 11.57 -18.86
N ARG A 150 -6.44 11.25 -19.96
CA ARG A 150 -6.88 11.56 -21.34
C ARG A 150 -7.62 10.40 -22.01
N VAL A 151 -7.68 9.24 -21.37
CA VAL A 151 -8.40 8.04 -21.83
C VAL A 151 -9.80 8.04 -21.22
#